data_AF-A0A497RG15-F1
#
_entry.id   AF-A0A497RG15-F1
#
_cell.length_a   1.000
_cell.length_b   1.000
_cell.length_c   1.000
_cell.angle_alpha   90.00
_cell.angle_beta   90.00
_cell.angle_gamma   90.00
#
_symmetry.space_group_name_H-M   'P 1'
#
loop_
_entity.id
_entity.type
_entity.pdbx_description
1 polymer ?
#
loop_
_entity_poly.entity_id
_entity_poly.type
_entity_poly.pdbx_seq_one_letter_code
_entity_poly.pdbx_strand_id
1 'polypeptide(L)'
;MRNDRLANVIYGRLLSKCRIRDLMRMIRDNPSANFYIIVSREDPLKVEIKVDRNGDYRYEYGKRLVIPIPKRFAVLEPDENYFRQTLKANISLAVNGAKEKELHV
;
A
#
# COMPACT_ATOMS: atom_id res chain seq x y z
N MET A 1 -6.91 5.91 18.10
CA MET A 1 -6.18 4.62 17.99
C MET A 1 -4.70 4.91 17.83
N ARG A 2 -3.79 4.18 18.49
CA ARG A 2 -2.33 4.34 18.27
C ARG A 2 -1.97 4.00 16.81
N ASN A 3 -1.00 4.72 16.23
CA ASN A 3 -0.59 4.55 14.84
C ASN A 3 -0.14 3.12 14.52
N ASP A 4 0.59 2.46 15.42
CA ASP A 4 1.04 1.07 15.21
C ASP A 4 -0.15 0.09 15.09
N ARG A 5 -1.20 0.33 15.89
CA ARG A 5 -2.43 -0.47 15.82
C ARG A 5 -3.18 -0.18 14.53
N LEU A 6 -3.24 1.09 14.09
CA LEU A 6 -3.86 1.47 12.82
C LEU A 6 -3.14 0.82 11.63
N ALA A 7 -1.81 0.86 11.59
CA ALA A 7 -1.02 0.24 10.54
C ALA A 7 -1.25 -1.29 10.47
N ASN A 8 -1.27 -1.96 11.63
CA ASN A 8 -1.57 -3.40 11.68
C ASN A 8 -3.01 -3.73 11.24
N VAL A 9 -4.00 -2.89 11.56
CA VAL A 9 -5.38 -3.06 11.10
C VAL A 9 -5.47 -2.91 9.58
N ILE A 10 -4.87 -1.85 9.01
CA ILE A 10 -4.85 -1.62 7.56
C ILE A 10 -4.20 -2.81 6.85
N TYR A 11 -3.01 -3.21 7.32
CA TYR A 11 -2.26 -4.32 6.72
C TYR A 11 -2.99 -5.66 6.85
N GLY A 12 -3.52 -5.99 8.03
CA GLY A 12 -4.30 -7.21 8.23
C GLY A 12 -5.56 -7.22 7.35
N ARG A 13 -6.24 -6.09 7.21
CA ARG A 13 -7.42 -5.97 6.36
C ARG A 13 -7.08 -6.09 4.88
N LEU A 14 -5.99 -5.48 4.44
CA LEU A 14 -5.46 -5.64 3.08
C LEU A 14 -5.25 -7.12 2.76
N LEU A 15 -4.54 -7.86 3.63
CA LEU A 15 -4.25 -9.28 3.44
C LEU A 15 -5.49 -10.17 3.51
N SER A 16 -6.53 -9.76 4.25
CA SER A 16 -7.81 -10.47 4.24
C SER A 16 -8.56 -10.35 2.90
N LYS A 17 -8.27 -9.31 2.11
CA LYS A 17 -8.89 -9.05 0.81
C LYS A 17 -8.05 -9.54 -0.37
N CYS A 18 -6.73 -9.39 -0.28
CA CYS A 18 -5.80 -9.73 -1.35
C CYS A 18 -4.52 -10.32 -0.75
N ARG A 19 -4.20 -11.57 -1.09
CA ARG A 19 -2.96 -12.20 -0.62
C ARG A 19 -1.76 -11.50 -1.29
N ILE A 20 -0.60 -11.50 -0.63
CA ILE A 20 0.62 -10.89 -1.19
C ILE A 20 0.92 -11.40 -2.61
N ARG A 21 0.83 -12.71 -2.85
CA ARG A 21 1.06 -13.29 -4.18
C ARG A 21 0.10 -12.78 -5.24
N ASP A 22 -1.16 -12.59 -4.87
CA ASP A 22 -2.19 -12.07 -5.78
C ASP A 22 -1.94 -10.60 -6.10
N LEU A 23 -1.56 -9.81 -5.11
CA LEU A 23 -1.19 -8.41 -5.29
C LEU A 23 0.05 -8.26 -6.19
N MET A 24 1.09 -9.06 -5.95
CA MET A 24 2.28 -9.07 -6.80
C MET A 24 1.95 -9.49 -8.24
N ARG A 25 1.07 -10.49 -8.42
CA ARG A 25 0.58 -10.90 -9.74
C ARG A 25 -0.17 -9.76 -10.43
N MET A 26 -1.10 -9.09 -9.76
CA MET A 26 -1.81 -7.93 -10.31
C MET A 26 -0.86 -6.83 -10.80
N ILE A 27 0.21 -6.57 -10.05
CA ILE A 27 1.24 -5.59 -10.42
C ILE A 27 2.03 -6.06 -11.66
N ARG A 28 2.44 -7.33 -11.71
CA ARG A 28 3.13 -7.89 -12.88
C ARG A 28 2.27 -7.88 -14.14
N ASP A 29 0.98 -8.13 -14.01
CA ASP A 29 0.04 -8.13 -15.13
C ASP A 29 -0.26 -6.70 -15.64
N ASN A 30 0.11 -5.67 -14.86
CA ASN A 30 -0.09 -4.25 -15.19
C ASN A 30 1.13 -3.39 -14.83
N PRO A 31 2.32 -3.63 -15.41
CA PRO A 31 3.57 -3.04 -14.94
C PRO A 31 3.62 -1.50 -15.10
N SER A 32 2.88 -0.96 -16.07
CA SER A 32 2.76 0.49 -16.30
C SER A 32 1.82 1.20 -15.33
N ALA A 33 0.92 0.48 -14.66
CA ALA A 33 -0.08 1.08 -13.77
C ALA A 33 0.45 1.27 -12.35
N ASN A 34 0.15 2.39 -11.71
CA ASN A 34 0.39 2.61 -10.29
C ASN A 34 -0.66 1.88 -9.43
N PHE A 35 -0.28 1.55 -8.20
CA PHE A 35 -1.15 0.84 -7.27
C PHE A 35 -1.14 1.56 -5.93
N TYR A 36 -2.33 1.78 -5.37
CA TYR A 36 -2.50 2.50 -4.12
C TYR A 36 -3.41 1.75 -3.18
N ILE A 37 -3.07 1.80 -1.89
CA ILE A 37 -3.98 1.49 -0.79
C ILE A 37 -4.72 2.78 -0.44
N ILE A 38 -6.05 2.72 -0.44
CA ILE A 38 -6.89 3.83 0.00
C ILE A 38 -7.64 3.41 1.25
N VAL A 39 -7.58 4.24 2.28
CA VAL A 39 -8.26 3.97 3.55
C VAL A 39 -8.58 5.26 4.30
N SER A 40 -9.74 5.30 4.96
CA SER A 40 -10.07 6.36 5.90
C SER A 40 -9.53 6.02 7.28
N ARG A 41 -8.91 6.99 7.98
CA ARG A 41 -8.53 6.82 9.39
C ARG A 41 -9.72 6.66 10.32
N GLU A 42 -10.87 7.22 9.95
CA GLU A 42 -12.13 7.11 10.69
C GLU A 42 -12.78 5.73 10.48
N ASP A 43 -12.48 5.05 9.37
CA ASP A 43 -12.96 3.69 9.06
C ASP A 43 -11.83 2.83 8.44
N PRO A 44 -10.88 2.36 9.25
CA PRO A 44 -9.68 1.65 8.79
C PRO A 44 -9.96 0.23 8.29
N LEU A 45 -11.20 -0.26 8.42
CA LEU A 45 -11.61 -1.57 7.91
C LEU A 45 -12.04 -1.52 6.43
N LYS A 46 -12.30 -0.32 5.90
CA LYS A 46 -12.58 -0.07 4.48
C LYS A 46 -11.29 0.21 3.70
N VAL A 47 -10.41 -0.80 3.67
CA VAL A 47 -9.20 -0.78 2.84
C VAL A 47 -9.56 -1.11 1.39
N GLU A 48 -9.15 -0.27 0.45
CA GLU A 48 -9.30 -0.48 -0.99
C GLU A 48 -7.94 -0.53 -1.69
N ILE A 49 -7.84 -1.32 -2.76
CA ILE A 49 -6.71 -1.30 -3.69
C ILE A 49 -7.19 -0.61 -4.96
N LYS A 50 -6.52 0.46 -5.38
CA LYS A 50 -6.79 1.14 -6.65
C LYS A 50 -5.65 0.92 -7.61
N VAL A 51 -6.01 0.62 -8.86
CA VAL A 51 -5.10 0.61 -10.01
C VAL A 51 -5.25 1.96 -10.68
N ASP A 52 -4.15 2.69 -10.79
CA ASP A 52 -4.10 4.02 -11.39
C ASP A 52 -3.28 3.98 -12.67
N ARG A 53 -3.96 4.15 -13.80
CA ARG A 53 -3.34 4.17 -15.12
C ARG A 53 -3.16 5.59 -15.67
N ASN A 54 -3.81 6.58 -15.05
CA ASN A 54 -3.91 7.94 -15.59
C ASN A 54 -3.21 8.98 -14.70
N GLY A 55 -2.74 8.59 -13.50
CA GLY A 55 -2.16 9.52 -12.53
C GLY A 55 -3.23 10.24 -11.70
N ASP A 56 -4.40 9.62 -11.54
CA ASP A 56 -5.54 10.18 -10.79
C ASP A 56 -5.28 10.20 -9.28
N TYR A 57 -4.32 9.42 -8.80
CA TYR A 57 -3.99 9.27 -7.38
C TYR A 57 -2.58 9.75 -7.08
N ARG A 58 -2.42 10.34 -5.89
CA ARG A 58 -1.13 10.76 -5.33
C ARG A 58 -1.11 10.43 -3.85
N TYR A 59 0.09 10.32 -3.27
CA TYR A 59 0.23 10.13 -1.84
C TYR A 59 -0.54 11.19 -1.05
N GLU A 60 -1.33 10.75 -0.07
CA GLU A 60 -2.13 11.63 0.78
C GLU A 60 -2.00 11.20 2.25
N TYR A 61 -1.75 12.19 3.10
CA TYR A 61 -1.75 12.05 4.55
C TYR A 61 -2.81 12.96 5.18
N GLY A 62 -3.64 12.40 6.06
CA GLY A 62 -4.70 13.12 6.75
C GLY A 62 -5.81 12.18 7.16
N LYS A 63 -7.07 12.65 7.05
CA LYS A 63 -8.25 11.80 7.31
C LYS A 63 -8.33 10.62 6.34
N ARG A 64 -8.01 10.85 5.07
CA ARG A 64 -7.81 9.83 4.06
C ARG A 64 -6.32 9.55 3.92
N LEU A 65 -5.98 8.28 3.79
CA LEU A 65 -4.64 7.83 3.44
C LEU A 65 -4.68 7.27 2.03
N VAL A 66 -3.76 7.72 1.19
CA VAL A 66 -3.48 7.16 -0.13
C VAL A 66 -2.02 6.74 -0.11
N ILE A 67 -1.77 5.43 -0.01
CA ILE A 67 -0.45 4.86 0.26
C ILE A 67 0.00 4.08 -0.99
N PRO A 68 1.10 4.44 -1.64
CA PRO A 68 1.58 3.72 -2.80
C PRO A 68 2.06 2.30 -2.44
N ILE A 69 1.79 1.35 -3.32
CA ILE A 69 2.22 -0.04 -3.21
C ILE A 69 3.56 -0.21 -3.95
N PRO A 70 4.61 -0.76 -3.32
CA PRO A 70 5.93 -0.92 -3.93
C PRO A 70 5.83 -1.83 -5.16
N LYS A 71 6.33 -1.39 -6.33
CA LYS A 71 6.31 -2.26 -7.53
C LYS A 71 7.61 -2.99 -7.78
N ARG A 72 8.74 -2.42 -7.35
CA ARG A 72 10.08 -2.93 -7.65
C ARG A 72 10.22 -4.43 -7.35
N PHE A 73 9.77 -4.84 -6.16
CA PHE A 73 9.85 -6.22 -5.68
C PHE A 73 8.78 -7.16 -6.23
N ALA A 74 7.84 -6.65 -7.05
CA ALA A 74 6.88 -7.47 -7.78
C ALA A 74 7.31 -7.69 -9.24
N VAL A 75 7.98 -6.71 -9.86
CA VAL A 75 8.30 -6.68 -11.30
C VAL A 75 9.78 -6.93 -11.59
N LEU A 76 10.68 -6.13 -11.02
CA LEU A 76 12.10 -6.13 -11.40
C LEU A 76 12.89 -7.24 -10.69
N GLU A 77 12.67 -7.38 -9.39
CA GLU A 77 13.35 -8.34 -8.53
C GLU A 77 12.27 -9.07 -7.69
N PRO A 78 11.51 -10.02 -8.27
CA PRO A 78 10.37 -10.63 -7.60
C PRO A 78 10.77 -11.37 -6.32
N ASP A 79 10.46 -10.79 -5.16
CA ASP A 79 10.71 -11.39 -3.85
C ASP A 79 9.50 -11.14 -2.94
N GLU A 80 8.80 -12.22 -2.59
CA GLU A 80 7.57 -12.14 -1.79
C GLU A 80 7.83 -11.60 -0.38
N ASN A 81 8.96 -11.94 0.22
CA ASN A 81 9.29 -11.57 1.59
C ASN A 81 9.69 -10.09 1.66
N TYR A 82 10.56 -9.63 0.75
CA TYR A 82 10.90 -8.21 0.64
C TYR A 82 9.67 -7.38 0.30
N PHE A 83 8.88 -7.76 -0.70
CA PHE A 83 7.64 -7.06 -1.04
C PHE A 83 6.72 -6.92 0.17
N ARG A 84 6.52 -8.00 0.93
CA ARG A 84 5.70 -8.03 2.15
C ARG A 84 6.21 -7.07 3.22
N GLN A 85 7.52 -7.08 3.49
CA GLN A 85 8.14 -6.21 4.49
C GLN A 85 8.07 -4.75 4.07
N THR A 86 8.39 -4.44 2.82
CA THR A 86 8.31 -3.09 2.26
C THR A 86 6.89 -2.55 2.29
N LEU A 87 5.89 -3.35 1.90
CA LEU A 87 4.49 -2.96 1.96
C LEU A 87 4.04 -2.62 3.39
N LYS A 88 4.41 -3.47 4.36
CA LYS A 88 4.13 -3.21 5.78
C LYS A 88 4.83 -1.94 6.28
N ALA A 89 6.09 -1.72 5.88
CA ALA A 89 6.85 -0.53 6.23
C ALA A 89 6.21 0.75 5.66
N ASN A 90 5.83 0.76 4.38
CA ASN A 90 5.16 1.91 3.76
C ASN A 90 3.83 2.25 4.45
N ILE A 91 3.04 1.25 4.85
CA ILE A 91 1.80 1.47 5.60
C ILE A 91 2.12 2.12 6.96
N SER A 92 3.11 1.60 7.70
CA SER A 92 3.53 2.19 8.97
C SER A 92 4.04 3.62 8.81
N LEU A 93 4.90 3.89 7.82
CA LEU A 93 5.43 5.22 7.54
C LEU A 93 4.32 6.21 7.19
N ALA A 94 3.41 5.83 6.29
CA ALA A 94 2.29 6.66 5.88
C ALA A 94 1.33 6.96 7.04
N VAL A 95 1.04 5.98 7.89
CA VAL A 95 0.21 6.20 9.09
C VAL A 95 0.90 7.15 10.08
N ASN A 96 2.23 7.19 10.12
CA ASN A 96 2.99 8.10 10.97
C ASN A 96 3.29 9.47 10.34
N GLY A 97 2.84 9.73 9.11
CA GLY A 97 3.00 11.04 8.46
C GLY A 97 4.35 11.28 7.81
N ALA A 98 5.05 10.19 7.45
CA ALA A 98 6.22 10.29 6.58
C ALA A 98 5.84 10.97 5.25
N LYS A 99 6.80 11.65 4.62
CA LYS A 99 6.63 12.22 3.28
C LYS A 99 6.71 11.10 2.24
N GLU A 100 6.12 11.34 1.06
CA GLU A 100 6.14 10.37 -0.03
C GLU A 100 7.55 9.87 -0.39
N LYS A 101 8.54 10.78 -0.41
CA LYS A 101 9.95 10.45 -0.69
C LYS A 101 10.61 9.52 0.33
N GLU A 102 10.01 9.33 1.49
CA GLU A 102 10.48 8.42 2.54
C GLU A 102 9.89 7.01 2.38
N LEU A 103 8.91 6.86 1.47
CA LEU A 103 8.32 5.56 1.15
C LEU A 103 9.18 4.82 0.12
N HIS A 104 9.17 3.51 0.22
CA HIS A 104 9.84 2.62 -0.72
C HIS A 104 8.87 2.28 -1.85
N VAL A 105 8.89 3.02 -2.95
CA VAL A 105 7.94 2.91 -4.08
C VAL A 105 8.47 2.03 -5.22
#